data_AF-A0A9X2RQL5-F1
#
_entry.id   AF-A0A9X2RQL5-F1
#
_cell.length_a   1.000
_cell.length_b   1.000
_cell.length_c   1.000
_cell.angle_alpha   90.00
_cell.angle_beta   90.00
_cell.angle_gamma   90.00
#
_symmetry.space_group_name_H-M   'P 1'
#
loop_
_entity.id
_entity.type
_entity.pdbx_description
1 polymer ?
#
loop_
_entity_poly.entity_id
_entity_poly.type
_entity_poly.pdbx_seq_one_letter_code
_entity_poly.pdbx_strand_id
1 'polypeptide(L)'
;MNADACDYFIELRDGHTPERPAALWRTAGDGGPWEYWSTAEWAWRPVGERRRVTAAPGREVLHPVSLQRAAQLQADRQGWAQYWVRYEDGPEGERIPQSVIRRRRSPEEIRCEFSSRCKSWVITPILGEPDEVDGRPGWERIPAAEADTVLERIKGRQGETELGRSGLHDARPDGPFRYFTTADRDGQLSGLWRREDDRWEYFSVLEWGWFPLHGQEGPEEAGLAAIDAECARTLETDRESWVRGYWLYWHYYQDYDTGERPAAIIREVSGARVWHHWHFPGYEDRWVDTDDVRFFPDYRSSNHPWLEKTDRAGAAQFLEEEYGFVGVLDH
;
A
#
# COMPACT_ATOMS: atom_id res chain seq x y z
N MET A 1 26.24 15.50 -30.78
CA MET A 1 24.82 15.86 -30.75
C MET A 1 24.33 15.52 -29.36
N ASN A 2 24.06 16.53 -28.53
CA ASN A 2 23.66 16.34 -27.14
C ASN A 2 22.24 15.81 -27.10
N ALA A 3 22.00 14.79 -26.27
CA ALA A 3 20.66 14.32 -25.95
C ALA A 3 19.80 15.51 -25.45
N ASP A 4 18.71 15.78 -26.18
CA ASP A 4 17.47 16.41 -25.76
C ASP A 4 17.57 17.51 -24.69
N ALA A 5 17.78 18.76 -25.13
CA ALA A 5 17.60 19.93 -24.27
C ALA A 5 16.09 20.14 -24.04
N CYS A 6 15.60 19.75 -22.87
CA CYS A 6 14.24 20.08 -22.43
C CYS A 6 14.20 21.42 -21.68
N ASP A 7 13.11 22.16 -21.86
CA ASP A 7 12.73 23.27 -20.98
C ASP A 7 11.90 22.71 -19.81
N TYR A 8 12.21 23.15 -18.59
CA TYR A 8 11.56 22.65 -17.36
C TYR A 8 10.74 23.75 -16.70
N PHE A 9 9.58 23.35 -16.19
CA PHE A 9 8.63 24.25 -15.55
C PHE A 9 8.09 23.63 -14.28
N ILE A 10 7.90 24.45 -13.25
CA ILE A 10 7.09 24.07 -12.10
C ILE A 10 5.72 24.70 -12.22
N GLU A 11 4.70 23.99 -11.75
CA GLU A 11 3.36 24.52 -11.60
C GLU A 11 3.17 25.01 -10.17
N LEU A 12 2.78 26.28 -10.02
CA LEU A 12 2.43 26.87 -8.73
C LEU A 12 0.92 27.11 -8.69
N ARG A 13 0.26 26.53 -7.68
CA ARG A 13 -1.15 26.77 -7.33
C ARG A 13 -1.24 27.14 -5.86
N ASP A 14 -2.40 27.62 -5.41
CA ASP A 14 -2.61 28.08 -4.03
C ASP A 14 -1.97 27.15 -2.98
N GLY A 15 -1.20 27.76 -2.07
CA GLY A 15 -0.47 27.07 -1.00
C GLY A 15 0.83 26.35 -1.41
N HIS A 16 1.23 26.38 -2.68
CA HIS A 16 2.49 25.79 -3.17
C HIS A 16 3.60 26.83 -3.35
N THR A 17 4.84 26.41 -3.14
CA THR A 17 6.03 27.27 -3.28
C THR A 17 6.98 26.69 -4.32
N PRO A 18 7.98 27.45 -4.81
CA PRO A 18 9.02 26.91 -5.68
C PRO A 18 9.81 25.72 -5.09
N GLU A 19 9.78 25.57 -3.77
CA GLU A 19 10.35 24.46 -3.00
C GLU A 19 9.44 23.25 -2.93
N ARG A 20 8.12 23.47 -2.96
CA ARG A 20 7.11 22.42 -2.96
C ARG A 20 6.04 22.73 -4.00
N PRO A 21 6.37 22.60 -5.30
CA PRO A 21 5.45 22.94 -6.38
C PRO A 21 4.32 21.91 -6.48
N ALA A 22 3.24 22.29 -7.16
CA ALA A 22 2.09 21.39 -7.35
C ALA A 22 2.39 20.27 -8.36
N ALA A 23 3.24 20.55 -9.35
CA ALA A 23 3.72 19.60 -10.34
C ALA A 23 5.03 20.08 -10.99
N LEU A 24 5.75 19.15 -11.61
CA LEU A 24 6.93 19.43 -12.44
C LEU A 24 6.64 18.98 -13.87
N TRP A 25 6.95 19.85 -14.82
CA TRP A 25 6.66 19.70 -16.25
C TRP A 25 7.94 19.88 -17.06
N ARG A 26 8.01 19.25 -18.23
CA ARG A 26 9.04 19.51 -19.24
C ARG A 26 8.46 19.48 -20.64
N THR A 27 9.15 20.11 -21.58
CA THR A 27 8.86 20.01 -23.02
C THR A 27 10.16 20.06 -23.83
N ALA A 28 10.18 19.40 -24.98
CA ALA A 28 11.30 19.41 -25.91
C ALA A 28 11.27 20.69 -26.78
N GLY A 29 11.66 21.82 -26.19
CA GLY A 29 11.71 23.12 -26.87
C GLY A 29 10.33 23.69 -27.25
N ASP A 30 10.32 24.77 -28.03
CA ASP A 30 9.09 25.48 -28.36
C ASP A 30 8.20 24.65 -29.31
N GLY A 31 7.07 24.17 -28.80
CA GLY A 31 6.12 23.33 -29.54
C GLY A 31 6.35 21.82 -29.43
N GLY A 32 7.31 21.37 -28.60
CA GLY A 32 7.52 19.96 -28.31
C GLY A 32 6.40 19.32 -27.48
N PRO A 33 6.31 17.98 -27.45
CA PRO A 33 5.36 17.28 -26.59
C PRO A 33 5.62 17.61 -25.12
N TRP A 34 4.53 17.81 -24.37
CA TRP A 34 4.61 18.03 -22.93
C TRP A 34 4.68 16.71 -22.18
N GLU A 35 5.52 16.70 -21.14
CA GLU A 35 5.59 15.64 -20.16
C GLU A 35 5.48 16.21 -18.75
N TYR A 36 4.97 15.40 -17.83
CA TYR A 36 4.93 15.70 -16.40
C TYR A 36 5.67 14.64 -15.59
N TRP A 37 6.15 15.03 -14.41
CA TRP A 37 6.73 14.11 -13.44
C TRP A 37 5.61 13.43 -12.64
N SER A 38 5.44 12.12 -12.83
CA SER A 38 4.51 11.31 -12.05
C SER A 38 5.07 11.01 -10.67
N THR A 39 4.39 11.44 -9.60
CA THR A 39 4.79 11.08 -8.21
C THR A 39 4.28 9.72 -7.78
N ALA A 40 3.42 9.09 -8.59
CA ALA A 40 2.99 7.70 -8.41
C ALA A 40 4.07 6.72 -8.89
N GLU A 41 4.65 6.98 -10.07
CA GLU A 41 5.59 6.06 -10.73
C GLU A 41 7.04 6.55 -10.71
N TRP A 42 7.27 7.78 -10.26
CA TRP A 42 8.59 8.42 -10.23
C TRP A 42 9.28 8.44 -11.60
N ALA A 43 8.49 8.80 -12.62
CA ALA A 43 8.89 8.81 -14.01
C ALA A 43 8.24 9.97 -14.77
N TRP A 44 8.88 10.40 -15.85
CA TRP A 44 8.28 11.33 -16.80
C TRP A 44 7.20 10.64 -17.62
N ARG A 45 6.07 11.31 -17.79
CA ARG A 45 4.91 10.81 -18.53
C ARG A 45 4.43 11.82 -19.57
N PRO A 46 4.19 11.38 -20.81
CA PRO A 46 3.62 12.24 -21.84
C PRO A 46 2.17 12.62 -21.52
N VAL A 47 1.83 13.85 -21.86
CA VAL A 47 0.44 14.30 -21.89
C VAL A 47 -0.31 13.52 -22.98
N GLY A 48 -1.54 13.06 -22.67
CA GLY A 48 -2.42 12.36 -23.61
C GLY A 48 -2.31 10.82 -23.61
N GLU A 49 -1.29 10.22 -22.99
CA GLU A 49 -1.12 8.74 -22.95
C GLU A 49 -2.12 8.05 -21.99
N ARG A 50 -2.51 8.74 -20.91
CA ARG A 50 -3.54 8.30 -19.97
C ARG A 50 -4.66 9.32 -19.95
N ARG A 51 -5.91 8.88 -20.10
CA ARG A 51 -7.13 9.72 -20.19
C ARG A 51 -7.29 10.79 -19.09
N ARG A 52 -6.47 10.79 -18.03
CA ARG A 52 -6.51 11.74 -16.91
C ARG A 52 -5.79 13.07 -17.18
N VAL A 53 -4.70 13.09 -17.95
CA VAL A 53 -3.95 14.34 -18.27
C VAL A 53 -4.01 14.58 -19.77
N THR A 54 -4.94 15.43 -20.19
CA THR A 54 -5.23 15.69 -21.61
C THR A 54 -4.49 16.89 -22.17
N ALA A 55 -4.05 17.82 -21.33
CA ALA A 55 -3.29 19.00 -21.71
C ALA A 55 -2.35 19.44 -20.58
N ALA A 56 -1.28 20.14 -20.94
CA ALA A 56 -0.46 20.87 -19.98
C ALA A 56 -1.20 22.11 -19.45
N PRO A 57 -0.85 22.63 -18.26
CA PRO A 57 -1.41 23.87 -17.72
C PRO A 57 -1.11 25.06 -18.63
N GLY A 58 -1.91 26.13 -18.48
CA GLY A 58 -1.62 27.40 -19.13
C GLY A 58 -0.27 27.98 -18.69
N ARG A 59 0.39 28.72 -19.58
CA ARG A 59 1.73 29.28 -19.30
C ARG A 59 1.73 30.27 -18.12
N GLU A 60 0.58 30.79 -17.71
CA GLU A 60 0.41 31.72 -16.60
C GLU A 60 0.64 31.11 -15.21
N VAL A 61 0.49 29.79 -15.04
CA VAL A 61 0.77 29.08 -13.77
C VAL A 61 2.07 28.29 -13.82
N LEU A 62 2.75 28.30 -14.97
CA LEU A 62 4.02 27.62 -15.20
C LEU A 62 5.18 28.59 -15.02
N HIS A 63 6.08 28.24 -14.10
CA HIS A 63 7.26 29.03 -13.82
C HIS A 63 8.50 28.28 -14.31
N PRO A 64 9.34 28.89 -15.17
CA PRO A 64 10.52 28.22 -15.68
C PRO A 64 11.52 27.95 -14.56
N VAL A 65 12.14 26.78 -14.60
CA VAL A 65 13.20 26.38 -13.67
C VAL A 65 14.41 25.85 -14.42
N SER A 66 15.58 25.97 -13.81
CA SER A 66 16.80 25.39 -14.39
C SER A 66 16.76 23.87 -14.37
N LEU A 67 17.52 23.24 -15.27
CA LEU A 67 17.74 21.78 -15.26
C LEU A 67 18.20 21.28 -13.89
N GLN A 68 19.12 22.01 -13.24
CA GLN A 68 19.61 21.66 -11.90
C GLN A 68 18.47 21.65 -10.87
N ARG A 69 17.56 22.62 -10.94
CA ARG A 69 16.42 22.71 -10.03
C ARG A 69 15.41 21.60 -10.28
N ALA A 70 15.13 21.31 -11.55
CA ALA A 70 14.27 20.18 -11.93
C ALA A 70 14.86 18.85 -11.45
N ALA A 71 16.18 18.67 -11.52
CA ALA A 71 16.86 17.47 -11.02
C ALA A 71 16.78 17.36 -9.48
N GLN A 72 16.92 18.47 -8.75
CA GLN A 72 16.72 18.49 -7.30
C GLN A 72 15.31 18.08 -6.91
N LEU A 73 14.29 18.63 -7.59
CA LEU A 73 12.89 18.29 -7.34
C LEU A 73 12.58 16.83 -7.68
N GLN A 74 13.17 16.27 -8.75
CA GLN A 74 13.04 14.84 -9.07
C GLN A 74 13.69 13.94 -8.00
N ALA A 75 14.82 14.37 -7.42
CA ALA A 75 15.52 13.63 -6.37
C ALA A 75 14.81 13.71 -5.02
N ASP A 76 14.14 14.82 -4.71
CA ASP A 76 13.42 15.05 -3.46
C ASP A 76 12.02 14.41 -3.48
N ARG A 77 11.98 13.08 -3.37
CA ARG A 77 10.71 12.33 -3.30
C ARG A 77 9.85 12.73 -2.11
N GLN A 78 10.46 13.15 -0.99
CA GLN A 78 9.78 13.60 0.21
C GLN A 78 9.15 14.99 0.05
N GLY A 79 9.76 15.85 -0.76
CA GLY A 79 9.27 17.19 -1.07
C GLY A 79 7.85 17.20 -1.65
N TRP A 80 7.49 16.13 -2.36
CA TRP A 80 6.18 15.92 -3.01
C TRP A 80 5.06 15.47 -2.06
N ALA A 81 5.40 15.13 -0.82
CA ALA A 81 4.45 14.65 0.18
C ALA A 81 4.09 15.73 1.20
N GLN A 82 2.80 15.79 1.53
CA GLN A 82 2.25 16.57 2.63
C GLN A 82 1.66 15.62 3.68
N TYR A 83 1.72 15.98 4.96
CA TYR A 83 1.34 15.10 6.06
C TYR A 83 0.35 15.76 7.01
N TRP A 84 -0.59 14.96 7.50
CA TRP A 84 -1.53 15.33 8.55
C TRP A 84 -1.58 14.23 9.59
N VAL A 85 -1.70 14.60 10.85
CA VAL A 85 -1.85 13.67 11.97
C VAL A 85 -3.21 13.85 12.62
N ARG A 86 -3.78 12.74 13.07
CA ARG A 86 -4.94 12.74 13.97
C ARG A 86 -4.50 12.37 15.37
N TYR A 87 -4.84 13.24 16.30
CA TYR A 87 -4.69 13.02 17.73
C TYR A 87 -6.03 12.66 18.36
N GLU A 88 -5.98 11.91 19.45
CA GLU A 88 -7.07 11.74 20.40
C GLU A 88 -6.67 12.28 21.76
N ASP A 89 -7.67 12.72 22.52
CA ASP A 89 -7.46 13.16 23.88
C ASP A 89 -7.27 11.93 24.78
N GLY A 90 -6.08 11.86 25.37
CA GLY A 90 -5.69 10.88 26.36
C GLY A 90 -6.09 11.27 27.78
N PRO A 91 -5.77 10.41 28.75
CA PRO A 91 -5.89 10.76 30.16
C PRO A 91 -5.10 12.06 30.44
N GLU A 92 -5.65 12.93 31.29
CA GLU A 92 -5.00 14.18 31.71
C GLU A 92 -4.74 15.19 30.58
N GLY A 93 -5.41 15.05 29.42
CA GLY A 93 -5.30 15.99 28.30
C GLY A 93 -4.06 15.76 27.42
N GLU A 94 -3.39 14.61 27.55
CA GLU A 94 -2.33 14.22 26.64
C GLU A 94 -2.87 14.03 25.21
N ARG A 95 -2.20 14.57 24.19
CA ARG A 95 -2.54 14.28 22.79
C ARG A 95 -1.86 12.99 22.34
N ILE A 96 -2.65 11.94 22.14
CA ILE A 96 -2.17 10.63 21.71
C ILE A 96 -2.32 10.54 20.18
N PRO A 97 -1.23 10.43 19.41
CA PRO A 97 -1.33 10.30 17.96
C PRO A 97 -1.88 8.92 17.60
N GLN A 98 -2.88 8.88 16.74
CA GLN A 98 -3.54 7.64 16.32
C GLN A 98 -3.16 7.24 14.89
N SER A 99 -2.98 8.24 14.02
CA SER A 99 -2.77 8.00 12.61
C SER A 99 -2.19 9.21 11.90
N VAL A 100 -1.55 8.94 10.76
CA VAL A 100 -1.00 9.93 9.85
C VAL A 100 -1.57 9.68 8.46
N ILE A 101 -1.91 10.76 7.78
CA ILE A 101 -2.20 10.75 6.35
C ILE A 101 -1.06 11.42 5.62
N ARG A 102 -0.65 10.82 4.51
CA ARG A 102 0.25 11.39 3.51
C ARG A 102 -0.52 11.65 2.24
N ARG A 103 -0.33 12.82 1.65
CA ARG A 103 -0.87 13.19 0.35
C ARG A 103 0.26 13.49 -0.62
N ARG A 104 0.17 12.90 -1.80
CA ARG A 104 1.02 13.23 -2.96
C ARG A 104 0.15 13.78 -4.07
N ARG A 105 0.61 14.85 -4.70
CA ARG A 105 -0.06 15.43 -5.86
C ARG A 105 0.76 15.13 -7.11
N SER A 106 0.04 14.79 -8.16
CA SER A 106 0.56 14.64 -9.52
C SER A 106 -0.50 15.17 -10.48
N PRO A 107 -0.15 15.60 -11.70
CA PRO A 107 -1.16 16.04 -12.68
C PRO A 107 -2.27 15.02 -12.96
N GLU A 108 -1.94 13.73 -12.92
CA GLU A 108 -2.87 12.63 -13.20
C GLU A 108 -3.75 12.23 -12.02
N GLU A 109 -3.33 12.51 -10.78
CA GLU A 109 -4.11 12.21 -9.59
C GLU A 109 -3.57 12.89 -8.32
N ILE A 110 -4.46 13.01 -7.34
CA ILE A 110 -4.10 13.22 -5.95
C ILE A 110 -4.19 11.87 -5.27
N ARG A 111 -3.08 11.40 -4.70
CA ARG A 111 -3.02 10.14 -3.97
C ARG A 111 -2.93 10.42 -2.47
N CYS A 112 -3.93 9.95 -1.74
CA CYS A 112 -4.01 10.05 -0.29
C CYS A 112 -3.81 8.66 0.32
N GLU A 113 -2.91 8.56 1.30
CA GLU A 113 -2.54 7.31 1.95
C GLU A 113 -2.63 7.50 3.47
N PHE A 114 -3.22 6.54 4.16
CA PHE A 114 -3.40 6.54 5.61
C PHE A 114 -2.50 5.50 6.26
N SER A 115 -1.91 5.85 7.39
CA SER A 115 -1.12 4.94 8.21
C SER A 115 -1.50 5.08 9.69
N SER A 116 -1.58 3.95 10.38
CA SER A 116 -1.89 3.87 11.82
C SER A 116 -1.08 2.77 12.49
N ARG A 117 -1.35 2.50 13.76
CA ARG A 117 -0.68 1.44 14.55
C ARG A 117 -0.65 0.10 13.82
N CYS A 118 -1.76 -0.29 13.19
CA CYS A 118 -1.90 -1.58 12.51
C CYS A 118 -1.89 -1.49 10.98
N LYS A 119 -1.72 -0.30 10.39
CA LYS A 119 -1.79 -0.09 8.93
C LYS A 119 -0.55 0.58 8.38
N SER A 120 0.18 -0.07 7.49
CA SER A 120 1.13 0.58 6.58
C SER A 120 0.38 1.27 5.45
N TRP A 121 0.92 2.39 4.94
CA TRP A 121 0.26 3.31 4.00
C TRP A 121 -0.79 2.68 3.06
N VAL A 122 -2.08 2.79 3.41
CA VAL A 122 -3.21 2.30 2.62
C VAL A 122 -3.84 3.47 1.87
N ILE A 123 -4.15 3.29 0.60
CA ILE A 123 -4.91 4.29 -0.18
C ILE A 123 -6.21 4.60 0.55
N THR A 124 -6.55 5.89 0.65
CA THR A 124 -7.73 6.32 1.38
C THR A 124 -8.47 7.44 0.66
N PRO A 125 -9.82 7.39 0.60
CA PRO A 125 -10.63 8.49 0.10
C PRO A 125 -10.83 9.60 1.16
N ILE A 126 -10.23 9.46 2.36
CA ILE A 126 -10.46 10.34 3.51
C ILE A 126 -10.19 11.82 3.17
N LEU A 127 -9.36 12.14 2.17
CA LEU A 127 -9.09 13.51 1.72
C LEU A 127 -9.43 13.65 0.22
N GLY A 128 -10.73 13.74 -0.09
CA GLY A 128 -11.22 13.80 -1.47
C GLY A 128 -10.90 15.12 -2.17
N GLU A 129 -11.01 16.25 -1.46
CA GLU A 129 -10.80 17.59 -2.03
C GLU A 129 -9.67 18.36 -1.32
N PRO A 130 -8.92 19.25 -2.02
CA PRO A 130 -7.81 20.01 -1.46
C PRO A 130 -8.13 20.85 -0.23
N ASP A 131 -9.36 21.38 -0.17
CA ASP A 131 -9.76 22.36 0.84
C ASP A 131 -10.42 21.71 2.07
N GLU A 132 -10.72 20.40 2.01
CA GLU A 132 -11.40 19.71 3.11
C GLU A 132 -10.49 19.46 4.30
N VAL A 133 -9.17 19.34 4.10
CA VAL A 133 -8.25 18.86 5.14
C VAL A 133 -7.82 19.95 6.10
N ASP A 134 -7.46 21.13 5.58
CA ASP A 134 -7.06 22.27 6.40
C ASP A 134 -8.25 22.85 7.19
N GLY A 135 -9.47 22.32 6.98
CA GLY A 135 -10.68 22.59 7.77
C GLY A 135 -11.31 21.35 8.44
N ARG A 136 -10.75 20.14 8.31
CA ARG A 136 -11.38 18.94 8.87
C ARG A 136 -11.15 18.86 10.38
N PRO A 137 -12.22 18.76 11.20
CA PRO A 137 -12.05 18.58 12.63
C PRO A 137 -11.20 17.34 12.95
N GLY A 138 -10.16 17.53 13.75
CA GLY A 138 -9.31 16.45 14.27
C GLY A 138 -8.08 16.08 13.43
N TRP A 139 -7.80 16.78 12.32
CA TRP A 139 -6.57 16.59 11.55
C TRP A 139 -5.70 17.85 11.59
N GLU A 140 -4.43 17.67 11.92
CA GLU A 140 -3.44 18.74 12.01
C GLU A 140 -2.35 18.52 10.96
N ARG A 141 -2.08 19.55 10.14
CA ARG A 141 -0.99 19.51 9.16
C ARG A 141 0.35 19.60 9.88
N ILE A 142 1.25 18.67 9.57
CA ILE A 142 2.57 18.59 10.20
C ILE A 142 3.69 18.51 9.15
N PRO A 143 4.92 18.95 9.48
CA PRO A 143 6.09 18.72 8.64
C PRO A 143 6.42 17.22 8.48
N ALA A 144 7.08 16.87 7.39
CA ALA A 144 7.50 15.47 7.13
C ALA A 144 8.35 14.88 8.27
N ALA A 145 9.28 15.65 8.83
CA ALA A 145 10.12 15.21 9.95
C ALA A 145 9.30 14.90 11.22
N GLU A 146 8.25 15.67 11.47
CA GLU A 146 7.32 15.41 12.58
C GLU A 146 6.45 14.19 12.29
N ALA A 147 6.02 14.00 11.04
CA ALA A 147 5.25 12.82 10.65
C ALA A 147 6.04 11.52 10.87
N ASP A 148 7.36 11.53 10.63
CA ASP A 148 8.22 10.38 10.92
C ASP A 148 8.30 10.11 12.42
N THR A 149 8.46 11.15 13.25
CA THR A 149 8.46 11.04 14.71
C THR A 149 7.13 10.50 15.25
N VAL A 150 6.01 10.96 14.68
CA VAL A 150 4.67 10.48 15.02
C VAL A 150 4.50 9.01 14.64
N LEU A 151 4.92 8.63 13.43
CA LEU A 151 4.84 7.25 12.97
C LEU A 151 5.77 6.33 13.77
N GLU A 152 6.95 6.81 14.17
CA GLU A 152 7.82 6.11 15.12
C GLU A 152 7.12 5.89 16.46
N ARG A 153 6.42 6.89 17.00
CA ARG A 153 5.64 6.72 18.24
C ARG A 153 4.48 5.74 18.08
N ILE A 154 3.79 5.75 16.93
CA ILE A 154 2.63 4.88 16.65
C ILE A 154 3.06 3.43 16.38
N LYS A 155 4.19 3.25 15.67
CA LYS A 155 4.62 1.96 15.09
C LYS A 155 5.91 1.39 15.68
N GLY A 156 6.67 2.17 16.44
CA GLY A 156 7.97 1.81 16.98
C GLY A 156 9.11 1.73 15.96
N ARG A 157 9.00 2.38 14.79
CA ARG A 157 10.05 2.38 13.75
C ARG A 157 10.17 3.72 13.01
N GLN A 158 11.40 4.10 12.68
CA GLN A 158 11.75 5.30 11.91
C GLN A 158 11.70 5.05 10.40
N GLY A 159 11.62 6.13 9.62
CA GLY A 159 11.68 6.07 8.16
C GLY A 159 10.37 5.67 7.50
N GLU A 160 9.25 5.68 8.23
CA GLU A 160 7.93 5.38 7.67
C GLU A 160 7.49 6.40 6.63
N THR A 161 8.02 7.61 6.72
CA THR A 161 7.74 8.67 5.75
C THR A 161 8.51 8.49 4.45
N GLU A 162 9.58 7.68 4.43
CA GLU A 162 10.46 7.49 3.27
C GLU A 162 9.67 7.03 2.02
N LEU A 163 10.06 7.59 0.89
CA LEU A 163 9.49 7.41 -0.43
C LEU A 163 10.68 7.11 -1.32
N GLY A 164 11.18 5.88 -1.32
CA GLY A 164 12.30 5.51 -2.17
C GLY A 164 11.83 4.93 -3.51
N ARG A 165 12.76 4.38 -4.30
CA ARG A 165 12.43 3.24 -5.20
C ARG A 165 11.82 2.10 -4.37
N SER A 166 12.26 2.04 -3.13
CA SER A 166 11.64 1.45 -1.96
C SER A 166 10.38 2.21 -1.53
N GLY A 167 9.28 2.00 -2.26
CA GLY A 167 8.00 1.86 -1.57
C GLY A 167 8.06 0.68 -0.59
N LEU A 168 6.94 0.30 0.01
CA LEU A 168 6.77 -0.88 0.88
C LEU A 168 7.23 -2.24 0.28
N HIS A 169 7.96 -2.27 -0.84
CA HIS A 169 8.24 -3.45 -1.65
C HIS A 169 9.69 -3.62 -2.12
N ASP A 170 10.65 -2.77 -1.73
CA ASP A 170 12.05 -3.17 -1.91
C ASP A 170 12.48 -3.97 -0.68
N ALA A 171 12.66 -5.28 -0.87
CA ALA A 171 13.48 -6.10 0.02
C ALA A 171 14.74 -5.30 0.33
N ARG A 172 15.06 -5.07 1.61
CA ARG A 172 16.40 -4.65 2.00
C ARG A 172 17.24 -5.92 2.08
N PRO A 173 18.02 -6.29 1.05
CA PRO A 173 18.97 -7.38 1.19
C PRO A 173 20.23 -6.78 1.83
N ASP A 174 21.01 -7.60 2.52
CA ASP A 174 22.34 -7.28 3.06
C ASP A 174 22.40 -6.83 4.54
N GLY A 175 21.29 -6.87 5.28
CA GLY A 175 21.35 -6.88 6.76
C GLY A 175 21.82 -8.25 7.30
N PRO A 176 22.45 -8.33 8.48
CA PRO A 176 22.96 -9.58 9.10
C PRO A 176 21.83 -10.49 9.66
N PHE A 177 20.64 -10.46 9.05
CA PHE A 177 19.47 -11.17 9.53
C PHE A 177 19.61 -12.69 9.37
N ARG A 178 19.14 -13.42 10.37
CA ARG A 178 18.80 -14.84 10.25
C ARG A 178 17.33 -14.98 9.92
N TYR A 179 16.99 -15.85 8.98
CA TYR A 179 15.63 -16.03 8.50
C TYR A 179 15.05 -17.38 8.95
N PHE A 180 13.76 -17.38 9.22
CA PHE A 180 13.04 -18.54 9.70
C PHE A 180 11.64 -18.60 9.10
N THR A 181 11.10 -19.80 8.96
CA THR A 181 9.69 -20.02 8.67
C THR A 181 9.01 -20.75 9.81
N THR A 182 7.71 -20.54 9.94
CA THR A 182 6.83 -21.41 10.72
C THR A 182 5.90 -22.15 9.78
N ALA A 183 5.50 -23.35 10.17
CA ALA A 183 4.42 -24.07 9.53
C ALA A 183 3.26 -24.24 10.51
N ASP A 184 2.04 -24.42 10.02
CA ASP A 184 0.92 -24.82 10.86
C ASP A 184 0.87 -26.34 11.08
N ARG A 185 -0.23 -26.83 11.68
CA ARG A 185 -0.41 -28.26 11.98
C ARG A 185 -0.44 -29.15 10.73
N ASP A 186 -0.78 -28.58 9.57
CA ASP A 186 -0.86 -29.31 8.30
C ASP A 186 0.44 -29.19 7.49
N GLY A 187 1.48 -28.56 8.07
CA GLY A 187 2.78 -28.36 7.44
C GLY A 187 2.78 -27.24 6.40
N GLN A 188 1.72 -26.44 6.31
CA GLN A 188 1.67 -25.28 5.41
C GLN A 188 2.41 -24.10 6.02
N LEU A 189 3.07 -23.30 5.17
CA LEU A 189 3.71 -22.06 5.57
C LEU A 189 2.70 -21.20 6.36
N SER A 190 3.13 -20.71 7.51
CA SER A 190 2.31 -19.92 8.43
C SER A 190 3.01 -18.64 8.88
N GLY A 191 4.28 -18.46 8.55
CA GLY A 191 5.00 -17.25 8.89
C GLY A 191 6.40 -17.27 8.32
N LEU A 192 6.90 -16.08 8.04
CA LEU A 192 8.28 -15.82 7.66
C LEU A 192 8.78 -14.77 8.65
N TRP A 193 9.92 -15.07 9.25
CA TRP A 193 10.48 -14.35 10.38
C TRP A 193 11.93 -14.04 10.08
N ARG A 194 12.41 -12.93 10.61
CA ARG A 194 13.83 -12.62 10.62
C ARG A 194 14.25 -12.08 11.96
N ARG A 195 15.50 -12.31 12.31
CA ARG A 195 16.09 -11.87 13.58
C ARG A 195 17.44 -11.22 13.33
N GLU A 196 17.64 -10.07 13.93
CA GLU A 196 18.92 -9.40 14.09
C GLU A 196 19.11 -9.15 15.59
N ASP A 197 20.20 -9.68 16.16
CA ASP A 197 20.44 -9.72 17.60
C ASP A 197 19.23 -10.25 18.39
N ASP A 198 18.58 -9.44 19.23
CA ASP A 198 17.38 -9.81 20.01
C ASP A 198 16.08 -9.25 19.42
N ARG A 199 16.15 -8.62 18.25
CA ARG A 199 14.98 -8.06 17.57
C ARG A 199 14.41 -9.05 16.58
N TRP A 200 13.17 -9.45 16.83
CA TRP A 200 12.38 -10.25 15.90
C TRP A 200 11.55 -9.36 14.99
N GLU A 201 11.48 -9.76 13.72
CA GLU A 201 10.53 -9.23 12.76
C GLU A 201 9.78 -10.36 12.06
N TYR A 202 8.53 -10.10 11.69
CA TYR A 202 7.70 -11.00 10.91
C TYR A 202 7.35 -10.35 9.57
N PHE A 203 7.25 -11.16 8.52
CA PHE A 203 6.75 -10.73 7.23
C PHE A 203 5.22 -10.76 7.27
N SER A 204 4.60 -9.59 7.16
CA SER A 204 3.17 -9.44 6.99
C SER A 204 2.83 -9.64 5.52
N VAL A 205 2.11 -10.71 5.21
CA VAL A 205 1.59 -10.94 3.87
C VAL A 205 0.49 -9.95 3.50
N LEU A 206 -0.25 -9.44 4.49
CA LEU A 206 -1.26 -8.39 4.28
C LEU A 206 -0.62 -7.11 3.74
N GLU A 207 0.46 -6.67 4.38
CA GLU A 207 1.13 -5.41 4.06
C GLU A 207 2.32 -5.62 3.12
N TRP A 208 2.57 -6.88 2.76
CA TRP A 208 3.66 -7.37 1.94
C TRP A 208 5.02 -6.76 2.34
N GLY A 209 5.36 -6.87 3.63
CA GLY A 209 6.56 -6.25 4.21
C GLY A 209 6.93 -6.76 5.60
N TRP A 210 8.07 -6.33 6.12
CA TRP A 210 8.62 -6.75 7.43
C TRP A 210 8.18 -5.84 8.58
N PHE A 211 7.81 -6.43 9.72
CA PHE A 211 7.29 -5.74 10.90
C PHE A 211 7.96 -6.21 12.18
N PRO A 212 8.38 -5.29 13.07
CA PRO A 212 8.91 -5.68 14.37
C PRO A 212 7.85 -6.41 15.19
N LEU A 213 8.26 -7.44 15.91
CA LEU A 213 7.42 -8.09 16.91
C LEU A 213 7.43 -7.25 18.19
N HIS A 214 6.26 -6.74 18.62
CA HIS A 214 6.14 -5.97 19.86
C HIS A 214 5.91 -6.91 21.05
N GLY A 215 6.96 -7.17 21.84
CA GLY A 215 6.94 -8.03 23.03
C GLY A 215 8.32 -8.65 23.31
N GLN A 216 8.58 -9.16 24.53
CA GLN A 216 9.85 -9.81 24.86
C GLN A 216 9.93 -11.28 24.42
N GLU A 217 8.84 -11.87 23.94
CA GLU A 217 8.82 -13.27 23.51
C GLU A 217 8.68 -13.32 21.98
N GLY A 218 9.78 -13.70 21.33
CA GLY A 218 9.76 -14.16 19.94
C GLY A 218 8.85 -15.38 19.77
N PRO A 219 8.57 -15.80 18.52
CA PRO A 219 7.95 -17.11 18.30
C PRO A 219 8.76 -18.20 19.03
N GLU A 220 8.08 -19.17 19.65
CA GLU A 220 8.75 -20.27 20.33
C GLU A 220 9.76 -20.93 19.37
N GLU A 221 11.05 -20.89 19.70
CA GLU A 221 12.12 -21.34 18.79
C GLU A 221 11.96 -22.80 18.35
N ALA A 222 11.23 -23.62 19.12
CA ALA A 222 10.90 -25.00 18.80
C ALA A 222 10.03 -25.19 17.54
N GLY A 223 9.33 -24.14 17.08
CA GLY A 223 8.49 -24.16 15.88
C GLY A 223 9.12 -23.53 14.63
N LEU A 224 10.37 -23.05 14.73
CA LEU A 224 11.04 -22.32 13.65
C LEU A 224 11.94 -23.24 12.81
N ALA A 225 11.76 -23.19 11.49
CA ALA A 225 12.69 -23.77 10.53
C ALA A 225 13.60 -22.67 9.97
N ALA A 226 14.90 -22.78 10.21
CA ALA A 226 15.87 -21.84 9.64
C ALA A 226 15.93 -21.99 8.12
N ILE A 227 15.96 -20.87 7.40
CA ILE A 227 16.12 -20.81 5.95
C ILE A 227 17.21 -19.80 5.58
N ASP A 228 17.76 -19.93 4.37
CA ASP A 228 18.69 -18.93 3.85
C ASP A 228 17.96 -17.68 3.32
N ALA A 229 18.73 -16.62 3.09
CA ALA A 229 18.21 -15.34 2.63
C ALA A 229 17.65 -15.39 1.19
N GLU A 230 18.06 -16.34 0.36
CA GLU A 230 17.56 -16.50 -1.02
C GLU A 230 16.17 -17.13 -1.02
N CYS A 231 15.97 -18.15 -0.18
CA CYS A 231 14.67 -18.75 0.11
C CYS A 231 13.72 -17.70 0.69
N ALA A 232 14.17 -16.88 1.64
CA ALA A 232 13.35 -15.81 2.21
C ALA A 232 12.89 -14.80 1.14
N ARG A 233 13.78 -14.34 0.27
CA ARG A 233 13.43 -13.44 -0.85
C ARG A 233 12.45 -14.05 -1.84
N THR A 234 12.54 -15.37 -2.06
CA THR A 234 11.59 -16.09 -2.90
C THR A 234 10.21 -16.03 -2.28
N LEU A 235 10.10 -16.31 -0.98
CA LEU A 235 8.83 -16.21 -0.24
C LEU A 235 8.31 -14.76 -0.14
N GLU A 236 9.18 -13.76 -0.04
CA GLU A 236 8.80 -12.33 -0.07
C GLU A 236 8.23 -11.88 -1.41
N THR A 237 8.42 -12.65 -2.49
CA THR A 237 7.95 -12.29 -3.84
C THR A 237 6.87 -13.24 -4.36
N ASP A 238 6.79 -14.44 -3.80
CA ASP A 238 5.81 -15.46 -4.18
C ASP A 238 4.53 -15.34 -3.35
N ARG A 239 3.57 -14.55 -3.85
CA ARG A 239 2.22 -14.40 -3.25
C ARG A 239 1.47 -15.72 -3.12
N GLU A 240 1.69 -16.66 -4.05
CA GLU A 240 0.95 -17.93 -4.09
C GLU A 240 1.38 -18.88 -2.98
N SER A 241 2.67 -18.87 -2.62
CA SER A 241 3.17 -19.64 -1.47
C SER A 241 2.49 -19.31 -0.14
N TRP A 242 1.78 -18.18 -0.07
CA TRP A 242 1.04 -17.76 1.13
C TRP A 242 -0.45 -18.06 1.07
N VAL A 243 -1.00 -18.40 -0.10
CA VAL A 243 -2.44 -18.72 -0.25
C VAL A 243 -2.70 -20.15 0.21
N ARG A 244 -3.59 -20.32 1.19
CA ARG A 244 -4.00 -21.64 1.72
C ARG A 244 -5.18 -22.25 0.98
N GLY A 245 -6.02 -21.42 0.38
CA GLY A 245 -7.21 -21.88 -0.29
C GLY A 245 -8.02 -20.75 -0.90
N TYR A 246 -8.89 -21.13 -1.82
CA TYR A 246 -9.89 -20.26 -2.43
C TYR A 246 -11.27 -20.73 -1.99
N TRP A 247 -12.15 -19.77 -1.80
CA TRP A 247 -13.51 -20.04 -1.38
C TRP A 247 -14.47 -19.21 -2.23
N LEU A 248 -15.52 -19.84 -2.72
CA LEU A 248 -16.66 -19.16 -3.35
C LEU A 248 -17.62 -18.72 -2.24
N TYR A 249 -18.12 -17.49 -2.36
CA TYR A 249 -18.99 -16.87 -1.36
C TYR A 249 -20.33 -16.45 -1.96
N TRP A 250 -21.41 -16.76 -1.25
CA TRP A 250 -22.77 -16.31 -1.56
C TRP A 250 -23.22 -15.25 -0.54
N HIS A 251 -23.83 -14.16 -1.04
CA HIS A 251 -24.28 -13.05 -0.18
C HIS A 251 -25.30 -13.50 0.87
N TYR A 252 -26.13 -14.51 0.57
CA TYR A 252 -27.09 -15.11 1.49
C TYR A 252 -27.18 -16.63 1.34
N TYR A 253 -27.54 -17.33 2.43
CA TYR A 253 -27.79 -18.78 2.40
C TYR A 253 -28.84 -19.19 1.37
N GLN A 254 -29.86 -18.36 1.19
CA GLN A 254 -30.93 -18.63 0.23
C GLN A 254 -30.41 -18.70 -1.21
N ASP A 255 -29.47 -17.82 -1.57
CA ASP A 255 -28.86 -17.79 -2.90
C ASP A 255 -28.07 -19.08 -3.18
N TYR A 256 -27.43 -19.65 -2.15
CA TYR A 256 -26.77 -20.95 -2.27
C TYR A 256 -27.79 -22.09 -2.50
N ASP A 257 -28.84 -22.14 -1.69
CA ASP A 257 -29.88 -23.18 -1.79
C ASP A 257 -30.67 -23.12 -3.11
N THR A 258 -30.83 -21.94 -3.70
CA THR A 258 -31.49 -21.75 -5.00
C THR A 258 -30.59 -22.07 -6.19
N GLY A 259 -29.29 -22.35 -5.95
CA GLY A 259 -28.30 -22.56 -6.99
C GLY A 259 -27.99 -21.28 -7.76
N GLU A 260 -28.22 -20.11 -7.16
CA GLU A 260 -27.73 -18.86 -7.70
C GLU A 260 -26.20 -18.87 -7.69
N ARG A 261 -25.63 -18.07 -8.58
CA ARG A 261 -24.18 -18.05 -8.80
C ARG A 261 -23.51 -17.33 -7.63
N PRO A 262 -22.29 -17.73 -7.23
CA PRO A 262 -21.55 -17.05 -6.18
C PRO A 262 -21.35 -15.56 -6.48
N ALA A 263 -21.22 -14.76 -5.44
CA ALA A 263 -21.05 -13.30 -5.54
C ALA A 263 -19.60 -12.84 -5.46
N ALA A 264 -18.71 -13.65 -4.88
CA ALA A 264 -17.32 -13.27 -4.65
C ALA A 264 -16.40 -14.49 -4.49
N ILE A 265 -15.10 -14.23 -4.57
CA ILE A 265 -14.05 -15.14 -4.12
C ILE A 265 -13.38 -14.56 -2.88
N ILE A 266 -13.12 -15.47 -1.93
CA ILE A 266 -12.31 -15.22 -0.76
C ILE A 266 -11.00 -16.01 -0.92
N ARG A 267 -9.86 -15.33 -0.88
CA ARG A 267 -8.54 -15.99 -0.75
C ARG A 267 -8.20 -16.07 0.73
N GLU A 268 -7.96 -17.29 1.22
CA GLU A 268 -7.38 -17.50 2.54
C GLU A 268 -5.87 -17.40 2.43
N VAL A 269 -5.29 -16.45 3.16
CA VAL A 269 -3.86 -16.17 3.12
C VAL A 269 -3.26 -16.35 4.50
N SER A 270 -2.08 -16.97 4.53
CA SER A 270 -1.36 -17.32 5.74
C SER A 270 -0.26 -16.34 6.05
N GLY A 271 -0.10 -16.05 7.32
CA GLY A 271 0.97 -15.24 7.91
C GLY A 271 0.91 -15.40 9.43
N ALA A 272 1.64 -14.57 10.17
CA ALA A 272 1.58 -14.58 11.65
C ALA A 272 0.14 -14.44 12.21
N ARG A 273 -0.80 -14.00 11.36
CA ARG A 273 -2.26 -14.13 11.49
C ARG A 273 -2.85 -14.70 10.19
N VAL A 274 -4.03 -15.33 10.26
CA VAL A 274 -4.78 -15.75 9.07
C VAL A 274 -5.54 -14.54 8.54
N TRP A 275 -5.53 -14.32 7.22
CA TRP A 275 -6.19 -13.17 6.59
C TRP A 275 -7.07 -13.61 5.42
N HIS A 276 -8.10 -12.82 5.13
CA HIS A 276 -9.00 -13.05 4.00
C HIS A 276 -8.94 -11.88 3.04
N HIS A 277 -8.64 -12.18 1.77
CA HIS A 277 -8.71 -11.21 0.68
C HIS A 277 -10.04 -11.38 -0.07
N TRP A 278 -10.81 -10.31 -0.17
CA TRP A 278 -12.13 -10.32 -0.77
C TRP A 278 -12.11 -9.66 -2.15
N HIS A 279 -12.49 -10.43 -3.18
CA HIS A 279 -12.78 -9.87 -4.49
C HIS A 279 -14.29 -9.77 -4.71
N PHE A 280 -14.78 -8.52 -4.70
CA PHE A 280 -16.13 -8.17 -5.14
C PHE A 280 -16.05 -7.43 -6.47
N PRO A 281 -16.39 -8.08 -7.59
CA PRO A 281 -16.48 -7.42 -8.87
C PRO A 281 -17.42 -6.20 -8.82
N GLY A 282 -16.89 -5.01 -9.11
CA GLY A 282 -17.63 -3.74 -9.05
C GLY A 282 -17.49 -2.94 -7.76
N TYR A 283 -16.80 -3.46 -6.75
CA TYR A 283 -16.38 -2.73 -5.55
C TYR A 283 -14.84 -2.72 -5.43
N GLU A 284 -14.28 -1.74 -4.73
CA GLU A 284 -12.84 -1.75 -4.41
C GLU A 284 -12.48 -3.00 -3.61
N ASP A 285 -11.35 -3.65 -3.95
CA ASP A 285 -10.82 -4.80 -3.22
C ASP A 285 -10.72 -4.48 -1.72
N ARG A 286 -11.26 -5.36 -0.88
CA ARG A 286 -11.26 -5.16 0.58
C ARG A 286 -10.39 -6.20 1.27
N TRP A 287 -9.54 -5.69 2.16
CA TRP A 287 -8.75 -6.48 3.10
C TRP A 287 -9.41 -6.41 4.47
N VAL A 288 -9.70 -7.55 5.10
CA VAL A 288 -10.35 -7.59 6.42
C VAL A 288 -9.57 -8.52 7.36
N ASP A 289 -9.28 -8.05 8.58
CA ASP A 289 -8.66 -8.85 9.66
C ASP A 289 -9.61 -9.90 10.18
N THR A 290 -9.13 -11.12 10.42
CA THR A 290 -9.83 -12.14 11.22
C THR A 290 -10.39 -11.61 12.55
N ASP A 291 -9.72 -10.65 13.21
CA ASP A 291 -10.20 -10.04 14.47
C ASP A 291 -11.39 -9.07 14.27
N ASP A 292 -11.52 -8.45 13.10
CA ASP A 292 -12.70 -7.65 12.67
C ASP A 292 -13.77 -8.54 12.01
N VAL A 293 -13.41 -9.76 11.63
CA VAL A 293 -14.28 -10.82 11.09
C VAL A 293 -14.96 -11.59 12.23
N ARG A 294 -15.26 -10.95 13.37
CA ARG A 294 -16.21 -11.50 14.38
C ARG A 294 -17.60 -11.77 13.79
N PHE A 295 -17.87 -11.31 12.57
CA PHE A 295 -19.09 -11.57 11.81
C PHE A 295 -19.07 -12.86 10.98
N PHE A 296 -17.92 -13.56 10.84
CA PHE A 296 -17.90 -14.89 10.27
C PHE A 296 -17.57 -15.92 11.36
N PRO A 297 -18.48 -16.88 11.63
CA PRO A 297 -18.17 -18.01 12.49
C PRO A 297 -16.95 -18.77 11.95
N ASP A 298 -16.26 -19.49 12.84
CA ASP A 298 -15.11 -20.33 12.51
C ASP A 298 -15.43 -21.33 11.37
N TYR A 299 -15.12 -20.92 10.14
CA TYR A 299 -15.37 -21.65 8.89
C TYR A 299 -14.52 -22.91 8.75
N ARG A 300 -13.57 -23.12 9.67
CA ARG A 300 -12.86 -24.41 9.82
C ARG A 300 -13.81 -25.55 10.16
N SER A 301 -15.01 -25.23 10.65
CA SER A 301 -16.15 -26.15 10.59
C SER A 301 -16.86 -25.96 9.24
N SER A 302 -16.80 -26.97 8.38
CA SER A 302 -17.38 -27.03 7.02
C SER A 302 -18.91 -27.02 6.98
N ASN A 303 -19.57 -26.33 7.92
CA ASN A 303 -21.02 -26.37 8.12
C ASN A 303 -21.73 -25.11 7.62
N HIS A 304 -21.05 -24.29 6.83
CA HIS A 304 -21.63 -23.08 6.23
C HIS A 304 -21.91 -23.32 4.76
N PRO A 305 -23.16 -23.65 4.40
CA PRO A 305 -23.52 -23.95 3.01
C PRO A 305 -23.26 -22.78 2.04
N TRP A 306 -23.29 -21.52 2.49
CA TRP A 306 -22.98 -20.33 1.65
C TRP A 306 -21.49 -20.05 1.43
N LEU A 307 -20.61 -21.01 1.75
CA LEU A 307 -19.18 -20.99 1.47
C LEU A 307 -18.78 -22.34 0.89
N GLU A 308 -18.18 -22.32 -0.30
CA GLU A 308 -17.71 -23.53 -0.97
C GLU A 308 -16.21 -23.45 -1.19
N LYS A 309 -15.47 -24.45 -0.69
CA LYS A 309 -14.03 -24.53 -0.91
C LYS A 309 -13.76 -24.89 -2.36
N THR A 310 -12.88 -24.15 -3.00
CA THR A 310 -12.45 -24.41 -4.38
C THR A 310 -10.93 -24.33 -4.48
N ASP A 311 -10.38 -24.78 -5.59
CA ASP A 311 -8.98 -24.60 -5.93
C ASP A 311 -8.77 -23.31 -6.76
N ARG A 312 -7.51 -22.99 -7.05
CA ARG A 312 -7.17 -21.80 -7.86
C ARG A 312 -7.82 -21.85 -9.24
N ALA A 313 -7.91 -23.03 -9.85
CA ALA A 313 -8.46 -23.19 -11.19
C ALA A 313 -9.97 -22.95 -11.19
N GLY A 314 -10.70 -23.49 -10.21
CA GLY A 314 -12.13 -23.25 -10.04
C GLY A 314 -12.44 -21.79 -9.73
N ALA A 315 -11.61 -21.13 -8.90
CA ALA A 315 -11.73 -19.70 -8.66
C ALA A 315 -11.47 -18.86 -9.93
N ALA A 316 -10.42 -19.18 -10.70
CA ALA A 316 -10.11 -18.49 -11.95
C ALA A 316 -11.23 -18.67 -12.99
N GLN A 317 -11.73 -19.89 -13.14
CA GLN A 317 -12.82 -20.23 -14.03
C GLN A 317 -14.09 -19.45 -13.67
N PHE A 318 -14.45 -19.37 -12.38
CA PHE A 318 -15.58 -18.56 -11.93
C PHE A 318 -15.43 -17.07 -12.31
N LEU A 319 -14.24 -16.48 -12.11
CA LEU A 319 -14.00 -15.07 -12.47
C LEU A 319 -14.12 -14.82 -13.97
N GLU A 320 -13.64 -15.76 -14.78
CA GLU A 320 -13.72 -15.69 -16.23
C GLU A 320 -15.17 -15.85 -16.72
N GLU A 321 -15.88 -16.87 -16.24
CA GLU A 321 -17.24 -17.18 -16.67
C GLU A 321 -18.26 -16.12 -16.24
N GLU A 322 -18.14 -15.60 -15.02
CA GLU A 322 -19.12 -14.65 -14.47
C GLU A 322 -18.84 -13.20 -14.82
N TYR A 323 -17.55 -12.84 -14.86
CA TYR A 323 -17.15 -11.44 -14.95
C TYR A 323 -16.25 -11.14 -16.15
N GLY A 324 -15.88 -12.14 -16.95
CA GLY A 324 -14.96 -11.98 -18.07
C GLY A 324 -13.54 -11.60 -17.64
N PHE A 325 -13.19 -11.86 -16.39
CA PHE A 325 -11.91 -11.48 -15.81
C PHE A 325 -10.89 -12.60 -15.97
N VAL A 326 -9.82 -12.32 -16.72
CA VAL A 326 -8.70 -13.25 -16.95
C VAL A 326 -7.46 -12.70 -16.25
N GLY A 327 -6.76 -13.57 -15.50
CA GLY A 327 -5.50 -13.23 -14.82
C GLY A 327 -5.64 -12.40 -13.54
N VAL A 328 -6.85 -12.15 -13.04
CA VAL A 328 -7.08 -11.38 -11.79
C VAL A 328 -6.46 -12.06 -10.57
N LEU A 329 -6.31 -13.39 -10.59
CA LEU A 329 -5.64 -14.13 -9.53
C LEU A 329 -4.10 -14.03 -9.55
N ASP A 330 -3.52 -13.45 -10.60
CA ASP A 330 -2.06 -13.29 -10.76
C ASP A 330 -1.54 -11.95 -10.18
N HIS A 331 -2.45 -11.11 -9.70
CA HIS A 331 -2.21 -9.84 -9.01
C HIS A 331 -2.70 -9.94 -7.56
#